data_AF-A0A8H7BMD3-F1
#
_entry.id   AF-A0A8H7BMD3-F1
#
_cell.length_a   1.000
_cell.length_b   1.000
_cell.length_c   1.000
_cell.angle_alpha   90.00
_cell.angle_beta   90.00
_cell.angle_gamma   90.00
#
_symmetry.space_group_name_H-M   'P 1'
#
loop_
_entity.id
_entity.type
_entity.pdbx_description
1 polymer ?
#
loop_
_entity_poly.entity_id
_entity_poly.type
_entity_poly.pdbx_seq_one_letter_code
_entity_poly.pdbx_strand_id
1 'polypeptide(L)'
;MSELAMKEYIAWIKENGGTFQKLDFKDDANGIGSVYATDTVHENECFATVPFRLAITEKVARKAFPSLSDVSCRVVMALFLVHEKLAGDKSFYAPYLNVLPKKIITPFYYTEEDMRYLENTNLATATGERKNLVYKSFQQMRGRLSNDMDQDQVTWDDFLWAYTVLTSRAFPYTLIDPSHEAPSEVLFPLVDSLNHKPNTKITWMRSGNYETGSLSFVAGQTFHAGEQMYNNYGPKSNEELLLGYGFCFEFNEHDHVALKPNFSRDPNYQEKMAILQQCQVASGNEDTLIHYVHRSHIPDSFLKLMRVLVMTNTEMTSYATCTNKNLLDFIGYRNELAMLIMTNNLLTSRLHAIQKVALDRQNATWWQKYALMYRDGQADVLHSVRKMIEEMKQTVLKKMARDLKDDSLAAIPLLSIQNPERTRVYEAIESDPWVPLDDVVITPKKLLRDKKFQSAIEQLFEDEEDDVIVMLALIYERSKPNSPWQSFFRQAEKSCTGQEEEESVMELQDLYDSLFPSFSEAFPDVFDPSVFSFEALLWAEHILRNHTIDNPLAIVPL
;
A
#
# COMPACT_ATOMS: atom_id res chain seq x y z
N MET A 1 -34.80 -4.45 -16.12
CA MET A 1 -35.51 -5.41 -15.24
C MET A 1 -36.90 -5.69 -15.84
N SER A 2 -37.52 -6.85 -15.56
CA SER A 2 -38.92 -7.09 -15.95
C SER A 2 -39.86 -6.24 -15.08
N GLU A 3 -40.80 -5.52 -15.70
CA GLU A 3 -41.82 -4.76 -14.97
C GLU A 3 -42.65 -5.67 -14.04
N LEU A 4 -42.88 -6.92 -14.46
CA LEU A 4 -43.56 -7.94 -13.65
C LEU A 4 -42.74 -8.30 -12.41
N ALA A 5 -41.43 -8.57 -12.57
CA ALA A 5 -40.56 -8.94 -11.45
C ALA A 5 -40.49 -7.84 -10.39
N MET A 6 -40.43 -6.57 -10.82
CA MET A 6 -40.46 -5.43 -9.89
C MET A 6 -41.81 -5.31 -9.15
N LYS A 7 -42.93 -5.55 -9.83
CA LYS A 7 -44.26 -5.55 -9.19
C LYS A 7 -44.38 -6.66 -8.15
N GLU A 8 -43.94 -7.88 -8.47
CA GLU A 8 -43.91 -9.02 -7.55
C GLU A 8 -43.01 -8.74 -6.34
N TYR A 9 -41.83 -8.15 -6.57
CA TYR A 9 -40.93 -7.75 -5.51
C TYR A 9 -41.54 -6.73 -4.55
N ILE A 10 -42.16 -5.67 -5.08
CA ILE A 10 -42.83 -4.65 -4.27
C ILE A 10 -44.00 -5.24 -3.48
N ALA A 11 -44.80 -6.11 -4.09
CA ALA A 11 -45.89 -6.80 -3.42
C ALA A 11 -45.36 -7.67 -2.27
N TRP A 12 -44.33 -8.47 -2.54
CA TRP A 12 -43.69 -9.34 -1.56
C TRP A 12 -43.13 -8.57 -0.36
N ILE A 13 -42.46 -7.43 -0.57
CA ILE A 13 -41.99 -6.56 0.52
C ILE A 13 -43.18 -6.13 1.40
N LYS A 14 -44.27 -5.63 0.80
CA LYS A 14 -45.45 -5.12 1.52
C LYS A 14 -46.21 -6.20 2.28
N GLU A 15 -46.48 -7.32 1.62
CA GLU A 15 -47.12 -8.51 2.23
C GLU A 15 -46.30 -9.03 3.41
N ASN A 16 -44.99 -8.85 3.35
CA ASN A 16 -44.09 -9.25 4.42
C ASN A 16 -43.80 -8.16 5.46
N GLY A 17 -44.60 -7.09 5.50
CA GLY A 17 -44.52 -6.03 6.52
C GLY A 17 -43.43 -4.99 6.29
N GLY A 18 -42.75 -5.03 5.15
CA GLY A 18 -41.88 -3.97 4.69
C GLY A 18 -42.70 -2.78 4.19
N THR A 19 -42.14 -1.58 4.37
CA THR A 19 -42.77 -0.33 3.94
C THR A 19 -41.75 0.56 3.27
N PHE A 20 -42.17 1.28 2.25
CA PHE A 20 -41.39 2.36 1.67
C PHE A 20 -42.30 3.39 1.05
N GLN A 21 -41.85 4.63 1.02
CA GLN A 21 -42.59 5.79 0.56
C GLN A 21 -41.67 6.62 -0.31
N LYS A 22 -42.25 7.31 -1.29
CA LYS A 22 -41.53 8.28 -2.11
C LYS A 22 -40.36 7.69 -2.92
N LEU A 23 -40.34 6.38 -3.19
CA LEU A 23 -39.28 5.72 -3.95
C LEU A 23 -39.78 5.24 -5.32
N ASP A 24 -38.96 5.47 -6.34
CA ASP A 24 -39.14 4.99 -7.71
C ASP A 24 -37.87 4.28 -8.19
N PHE A 25 -38.00 3.01 -8.57
CA PHE A 25 -36.88 2.17 -8.98
C PHE A 25 -36.73 2.22 -10.49
N LYS A 26 -35.55 2.61 -10.97
CA LYS A 26 -35.23 2.76 -12.40
C LYS A 26 -33.92 2.08 -12.72
N ASP A 27 -33.85 1.50 -13.91
CA ASP A 27 -32.58 1.06 -14.49
C ASP A 27 -32.05 2.14 -15.44
N ASP A 28 -30.74 2.33 -15.47
CA ASP A 28 -30.08 3.12 -16.50
C ASP A 28 -29.93 2.34 -17.83
N ALA A 29 -29.32 2.96 -18.84
CA ALA A 29 -29.10 2.33 -20.15
C ALA A 29 -28.20 1.07 -20.10
N ASN A 30 -27.42 0.90 -19.04
CA ASN A 30 -26.55 -0.26 -18.81
C ASN A 30 -27.21 -1.31 -17.91
N GLY A 31 -28.46 -1.09 -17.48
CA GLY A 31 -29.18 -1.98 -16.57
C GLY A 31 -28.78 -1.82 -15.10
N ILE A 32 -28.12 -0.71 -14.73
CA ILE A 32 -27.76 -0.40 -13.34
C ILE A 32 -28.98 0.21 -12.65
N GLY A 33 -29.45 -0.47 -11.60
CA GLY A 33 -30.56 0.00 -10.78
C GLY A 33 -30.21 1.28 -10.01
N SER A 34 -31.19 2.17 -9.90
CA SER A 34 -31.14 3.44 -9.20
C SER A 34 -32.50 3.71 -8.55
N VAL A 35 -32.50 4.44 -7.44
CA VAL A 35 -33.74 4.80 -6.73
C VAL A 35 -33.89 6.31 -6.73
N TYR A 36 -35.05 6.81 -7.13
CA TYR A 36 -35.36 8.23 -7.20
C TYR A 36 -36.50 8.60 -6.26
N ALA A 37 -36.45 9.82 -5.72
CA ALA A 37 -37.52 10.39 -4.91
C ALA A 37 -38.73 10.74 -5.79
N THR A 38 -39.93 10.25 -5.48
CA THR A 38 -41.17 10.68 -6.18
C THR A 38 -41.80 11.92 -5.57
N ASP A 39 -41.45 12.23 -4.32
CA ASP A 39 -41.82 13.43 -3.59
C ASP A 39 -40.65 13.81 -2.66
N THR A 40 -40.66 15.01 -2.10
CA THR A 40 -39.60 15.48 -1.20
C THR A 40 -39.53 14.62 0.06
N VAL A 41 -38.37 13.99 0.30
CA VAL A 41 -38.04 13.28 1.54
C VAL A 41 -37.32 14.26 2.45
N HIS A 42 -37.90 14.60 3.60
CA HIS A 42 -37.32 15.58 4.51
C HIS A 42 -36.23 14.97 5.39
N GLU A 43 -35.33 15.80 5.90
CA GLU A 43 -34.40 15.39 6.95
C GLU A 43 -35.15 14.79 8.17
N ASN A 44 -34.61 13.70 8.72
CA ASN A 44 -35.18 12.84 9.75
C ASN A 44 -36.42 12.03 9.34
N GLU A 45 -36.82 12.06 8.06
CA GLU A 45 -37.90 11.23 7.56
C GLU A 45 -37.47 9.78 7.39
N CYS A 46 -38.27 8.86 7.94
CA CYS A 46 -38.14 7.42 7.69
C CYS A 46 -38.88 7.05 6.39
N PHE A 47 -38.13 6.77 5.33
CA PHE A 47 -38.71 6.57 3.99
C PHE A 47 -38.73 5.10 3.53
N ALA A 48 -38.01 4.20 4.21
CA ALA A 48 -38.03 2.77 3.93
C ALA A 48 -37.78 1.95 5.20
N THR A 49 -38.43 0.79 5.33
CA THR A 49 -38.27 -0.15 6.44
C THR A 49 -38.40 -1.58 5.93
N VAL A 50 -37.43 -2.43 6.28
CA VAL A 50 -37.43 -3.86 6.00
C VAL A 50 -37.41 -4.68 7.31
N PRO A 51 -38.39 -5.56 7.55
CA PRO A 51 -38.35 -6.51 8.65
C PRO A 51 -37.22 -7.54 8.50
N PHE A 52 -36.59 -7.93 9.60
CA PHE A 52 -35.48 -8.91 9.60
C PHE A 52 -35.85 -10.28 9.05
N ARG A 53 -37.13 -10.66 9.06
CA ARG A 53 -37.60 -11.91 8.43
C ARG A 53 -37.43 -11.96 6.90
N LEU A 54 -37.25 -10.79 6.26
CA LEU A 54 -36.96 -10.70 4.83
C LEU A 54 -35.46 -10.76 4.53
N ALA A 55 -34.62 -10.66 5.56
CA ALA A 55 -33.18 -10.61 5.39
C ALA A 55 -32.60 -12.02 5.19
N ILE A 56 -31.63 -12.13 4.28
CA ILE A 56 -30.86 -13.37 4.09
C ILE A 56 -29.64 -13.29 5.00
N THR A 57 -29.61 -14.15 6.02
CA THR A 57 -28.57 -14.17 7.05
C THR A 57 -27.78 -15.48 7.01
N GLU A 58 -26.60 -15.50 7.62
CA GLU A 58 -25.84 -16.73 7.84
C GLU A 58 -26.67 -17.82 8.52
N LYS A 59 -27.47 -17.46 9.53
CA LYS A 59 -28.35 -18.40 10.24
C LYS A 59 -29.35 -19.07 9.31
N VAL A 60 -29.94 -18.31 8.38
CA VAL A 60 -30.86 -18.84 7.35
C VAL A 60 -30.10 -19.77 6.40
N ALA A 61 -28.93 -19.33 5.91
CA ALA A 61 -28.12 -20.12 4.99
C ALA A 61 -27.64 -21.45 5.60
N ARG A 62 -27.15 -21.42 6.85
CA ARG A 62 -26.67 -22.62 7.56
C ARG A 62 -27.78 -23.61 7.90
N LYS A 63 -29.03 -23.14 8.04
CA LYS A 63 -30.18 -24.04 8.22
C LYS A 63 -30.42 -24.91 6.97
N ALA A 64 -30.17 -24.37 5.78
CA ALA A 64 -30.25 -25.12 4.53
C ALA A 64 -29.05 -26.07 4.33
N PHE A 65 -27.89 -25.78 4.94
CA PHE A 65 -26.67 -26.57 4.80
C PHE A 65 -26.01 -26.89 6.15
N PRO A 66 -26.64 -27.71 7.01
CA PRO A 66 -26.11 -28.01 8.35
C PRO A 66 -24.77 -28.75 8.29
N SER A 67 -24.47 -29.46 7.20
CA SER A 67 -23.23 -30.20 6.97
C SER A 67 -22.02 -29.32 6.65
N LEU A 68 -22.21 -28.01 6.46
CA LEU A 68 -21.18 -27.03 6.09
C LEU A 68 -20.85 -26.05 7.23
N SER A 69 -20.96 -26.50 8.48
CA SER A 69 -20.73 -25.67 9.67
C SER A 69 -19.30 -25.11 9.77
N ASP A 70 -18.31 -25.82 9.24
CA ASP A 70 -16.89 -25.44 9.18
C ASP A 70 -16.54 -24.52 8.00
N VAL A 71 -17.47 -24.33 7.05
CA VAL A 71 -17.25 -23.46 5.90
C VAL A 71 -17.52 -22.01 6.26
N SER A 72 -16.71 -21.10 5.71
CA SER A 72 -16.85 -19.65 5.93
C SER A 72 -18.26 -19.14 5.62
N CYS A 73 -18.75 -18.21 6.44
CA CYS A 73 -20.07 -17.60 6.32
C CYS A 73 -20.41 -17.20 4.88
N ARG A 74 -19.51 -16.43 4.23
CA ARG A 74 -19.73 -15.89 2.89
C ARG A 74 -19.91 -17.00 1.84
N VAL A 75 -19.13 -18.08 1.91
CA VAL A 75 -19.25 -19.20 0.95
C VAL A 75 -20.58 -19.93 1.13
N VAL A 76 -21.03 -20.15 2.37
CA VAL A 76 -22.32 -20.79 2.66
C VAL A 76 -23.49 -19.90 2.22
N MET A 77 -23.41 -18.59 2.46
CA MET A 77 -24.42 -17.65 1.97
C MET A 77 -24.46 -17.59 0.44
N ALA A 78 -23.31 -17.62 -0.23
CA ALA A 78 -23.27 -17.63 -1.70
C ALA A 78 -23.96 -18.87 -2.26
N LEU A 79 -23.67 -20.04 -1.68
CA LEU A 79 -24.37 -21.27 -2.01
C LEU A 79 -25.88 -21.19 -1.77
N PHE A 80 -26.30 -20.60 -0.65
CA PHE A 80 -27.71 -20.42 -0.34
C PHE A 80 -28.42 -19.57 -1.40
N LEU A 81 -27.80 -18.52 -1.91
CA LEU A 81 -28.38 -17.75 -3.02
C LEU A 81 -28.52 -18.59 -4.29
N VAL A 82 -27.54 -19.46 -4.59
CA VAL A 82 -27.65 -20.40 -5.73
C VAL A 82 -28.79 -21.39 -5.52
N HIS A 83 -28.92 -21.95 -4.31
CA HIS A 83 -30.02 -22.84 -3.94
C HIS A 83 -31.39 -22.20 -4.14
N GLU A 84 -31.58 -21.00 -3.59
CA GLU A 84 -32.84 -20.27 -3.72
C GLU A 84 -33.11 -19.86 -5.17
N LYS A 85 -32.07 -19.55 -5.94
CA LYS A 85 -32.20 -19.28 -7.39
C LYS A 85 -32.66 -20.52 -8.16
N LEU A 86 -32.10 -21.70 -7.87
CA LEU A 86 -32.47 -22.97 -8.51
C LEU A 86 -33.88 -23.44 -8.10
N ALA A 87 -34.32 -23.11 -6.89
CA ALA A 87 -35.69 -23.38 -6.45
C ALA A 87 -36.75 -22.60 -7.24
N GLY A 88 -36.38 -21.51 -7.92
CA GLY A 88 -37.27 -20.71 -8.74
C GLY A 88 -38.46 -20.17 -7.95
N ASP A 89 -39.67 -20.25 -8.50
CA ASP A 89 -40.90 -19.73 -7.87
C ASP A 89 -41.27 -20.40 -6.54
N LYS A 90 -40.63 -21.51 -6.18
CA LYS A 90 -40.80 -22.16 -4.87
C LYS A 90 -40.01 -21.47 -3.77
N SER A 91 -39.02 -20.65 -4.12
CA SER A 91 -38.22 -19.90 -3.15
C SER A 91 -39.03 -18.76 -2.56
N PHE A 92 -38.98 -18.63 -1.23
CA PHE A 92 -39.51 -17.47 -0.53
C PHE A 92 -38.83 -16.16 -0.99
N TYR A 93 -37.57 -16.24 -1.40
CA TYR A 93 -36.76 -15.10 -1.83
C TYR A 93 -36.80 -14.87 -3.34
N ALA A 94 -37.56 -15.65 -4.12
CA ALA A 94 -37.64 -15.51 -5.57
C ALA A 94 -37.92 -14.07 -6.04
N PRO A 95 -38.86 -13.31 -5.42
CA PRO A 95 -39.12 -11.93 -5.84
C PRO A 95 -37.89 -11.01 -5.69
N TYR A 96 -37.09 -11.21 -4.63
CA TYR A 96 -35.83 -10.46 -4.42
C TYR A 96 -34.74 -10.91 -5.41
N LEU A 97 -34.52 -12.21 -5.59
CA LEU A 97 -33.50 -12.72 -6.50
C LEU A 97 -33.78 -12.35 -7.97
N ASN A 98 -35.06 -12.23 -8.33
CA ASN A 98 -35.47 -11.86 -9.69
C ASN A 98 -35.15 -10.41 -10.04
N VAL A 99 -35.12 -9.49 -9.07
CA VAL A 99 -34.77 -8.08 -9.27
C VAL A 99 -33.27 -7.78 -9.13
N LEU A 100 -32.48 -8.70 -8.57
CA LEU A 100 -31.03 -8.52 -8.49
C LEU A 100 -30.37 -8.44 -9.88
N PRO A 101 -29.24 -7.70 -10.01
CA PRO A 101 -28.47 -7.67 -11.24
C PRO A 101 -28.06 -9.08 -11.67
N LYS A 102 -28.22 -9.40 -12.96
CA LYS A 102 -27.84 -10.72 -13.49
C LYS A 102 -26.33 -10.92 -13.57
N LYS A 103 -25.57 -9.82 -13.62
CA LYS A 103 -24.12 -9.80 -13.56
C LYS A 103 -23.67 -8.47 -12.95
N ILE A 104 -22.68 -8.52 -12.06
CA ILE A 104 -22.01 -7.35 -11.49
C ILE A 104 -20.57 -7.44 -11.99
N ILE A 105 -20.19 -6.57 -12.93
CA ILE A 105 -18.90 -6.69 -13.64
C ILE A 105 -17.77 -6.18 -12.75
N THR A 106 -17.37 -7.00 -11.79
CA THR A 106 -16.13 -6.84 -11.02
C THR A 106 -14.95 -7.44 -11.78
N PRO A 107 -13.70 -7.17 -11.36
CA PRO A 107 -12.51 -7.83 -11.90
C PRO A 107 -12.57 -9.36 -11.93
N PHE A 108 -13.42 -10.01 -11.14
CA PHE A 108 -13.60 -11.47 -11.24
C PHE A 108 -14.19 -11.93 -12.58
N TYR A 109 -14.87 -11.05 -13.30
CA TYR A 109 -15.44 -11.33 -14.62
C TYR A 109 -14.60 -10.84 -15.78
N TYR A 110 -13.46 -10.20 -15.52
CA TYR A 110 -12.60 -9.65 -16.55
C TYR A 110 -12.01 -10.78 -17.40
N THR A 111 -12.04 -10.56 -18.71
CA THR A 111 -11.29 -11.35 -19.69
C THR A 111 -9.80 -11.04 -19.60
N GLU A 112 -8.97 -11.78 -20.32
CA GLU A 112 -7.54 -11.46 -20.44
C GLU A 112 -7.32 -10.03 -20.98
N GLU A 113 -8.17 -9.58 -21.91
CA GLU A 113 -8.11 -8.22 -22.46
C GLU A 113 -8.48 -7.17 -21.41
N ASP A 114 -9.54 -7.40 -20.62
CA ASP A 114 -9.95 -6.50 -19.55
C ASP A 114 -8.89 -6.42 -18.44
N MET A 115 -8.24 -7.54 -18.12
CA MET A 115 -7.19 -7.59 -17.10
C MET A 115 -5.97 -6.74 -17.45
N ARG A 116 -5.73 -6.42 -18.72
CA ARG A 116 -4.67 -5.49 -19.14
C ARG A 116 -4.83 -4.10 -18.51
N TYR A 117 -6.06 -3.66 -18.25
CA TYR A 117 -6.33 -2.36 -17.62
C TYR A 117 -5.88 -2.32 -16.15
N LEU A 118 -5.75 -3.48 -15.50
CA LEU A 118 -5.26 -3.63 -14.13
C LEU A 118 -3.77 -4.00 -14.08
N GLU A 119 -3.13 -4.27 -15.21
CA GLU A 119 -1.74 -4.75 -15.26
C GLU A 119 -0.78 -3.80 -14.52
N ASN A 120 0.16 -4.38 -13.75
CA ASN A 120 1.13 -3.67 -12.91
C ASN A 120 0.51 -2.86 -11.74
N THR A 121 -0.74 -3.11 -11.37
CA THR A 121 -1.38 -2.59 -10.15
C THR A 121 -1.48 -3.67 -9.07
N ASN A 122 -1.70 -3.27 -7.81
CA ASN A 122 -1.94 -4.22 -6.72
C ASN A 122 -3.21 -5.06 -6.97
N LEU A 123 -4.26 -4.43 -7.53
CA LEU A 123 -5.54 -5.09 -7.78
C LEU A 123 -5.46 -6.24 -8.80
N ALA A 124 -4.54 -6.19 -9.77
CA ALA A 124 -4.38 -7.32 -10.70
C ALA A 124 -3.97 -8.61 -9.97
N THR A 125 -2.95 -8.53 -9.11
CA THR A 125 -2.50 -9.67 -8.30
C THR A 125 -3.59 -10.11 -7.33
N ALA A 126 -4.19 -9.16 -6.59
CA ALA A 126 -5.24 -9.44 -5.63
C ALA A 126 -6.47 -10.12 -6.28
N THR A 127 -6.86 -9.69 -7.49
CA THR A 127 -7.96 -10.28 -8.24
C THR A 127 -7.69 -11.75 -8.56
N GLY A 128 -6.50 -12.07 -9.07
CA GLY A 128 -6.12 -13.44 -9.43
C GLY A 128 -6.10 -14.37 -8.22
N GLU A 129 -5.43 -13.94 -7.14
CA GLU A 129 -5.33 -14.69 -5.89
C GLU A 129 -6.70 -14.93 -5.27
N ARG A 130 -7.51 -13.87 -5.14
CA ARG A 130 -8.84 -13.96 -4.54
C ARG A 130 -9.78 -14.82 -5.37
N LYS A 131 -9.79 -14.67 -6.70
CA LYS A 131 -10.63 -15.51 -7.58
C LYS A 131 -10.26 -16.99 -7.48
N ASN A 132 -8.97 -17.31 -7.41
CA ASN A 132 -8.50 -18.68 -7.22
C ASN A 132 -8.91 -19.25 -5.84
N LEU A 133 -8.79 -18.47 -4.77
CA LEU A 133 -9.26 -18.87 -3.44
C LEU A 133 -10.76 -19.16 -3.42
N VAL A 134 -11.57 -18.26 -4.01
CA VAL A 134 -13.03 -18.45 -4.12
C VAL A 134 -13.37 -19.69 -4.95
N TYR A 135 -12.65 -19.93 -6.05
CA TYR A 135 -12.83 -21.11 -6.89
C TYR A 135 -12.50 -22.42 -6.14
N LYS A 136 -11.40 -22.44 -5.37
CA LYS A 136 -11.05 -23.59 -4.52
C LYS A 136 -12.11 -23.86 -3.46
N SER A 137 -12.62 -22.81 -2.79
CA SER A 137 -13.71 -22.95 -1.82
C SER A 137 -14.98 -23.48 -2.48
N PHE A 138 -15.31 -23.02 -3.69
CA PHE A 138 -16.43 -23.54 -4.47
C PHE A 138 -16.27 -25.03 -4.76
N GLN A 139 -15.11 -25.48 -5.27
CA GLN A 139 -14.86 -26.88 -5.58
C GLN A 139 -14.94 -27.77 -4.33
N GLN A 140 -14.31 -27.34 -3.22
CA GLN A 140 -14.34 -28.07 -1.95
C GLN A 140 -15.77 -28.23 -1.43
N MET A 141 -16.55 -27.15 -1.48
CA MET A 141 -17.91 -27.16 -0.98
C MET A 141 -18.82 -27.98 -1.90
N ARG A 142 -18.71 -27.81 -3.24
CA ARG A 142 -19.50 -28.56 -4.22
C ARG A 142 -19.37 -30.08 -4.03
N GLY A 143 -18.16 -30.58 -3.75
CA GLY A 143 -17.94 -32.01 -3.48
C GLY A 143 -18.61 -32.55 -2.19
N ARG A 144 -19.04 -31.66 -1.29
CA ARG A 144 -19.70 -32.00 -0.01
C ARG A 144 -21.22 -31.90 -0.06
N LEU A 145 -21.79 -31.42 -1.17
CA LEU A 145 -23.23 -31.35 -1.37
C LEU A 145 -23.78 -32.77 -1.60
N SER A 146 -24.10 -33.50 -0.54
CA SER A 146 -24.83 -34.77 -0.64
C SER A 146 -26.25 -34.58 -0.11
N ASN A 147 -27.25 -35.02 -0.87
CA ASN A 147 -28.68 -35.07 -0.54
C ASN A 147 -29.48 -33.74 -0.56
N ASP A 148 -28.86 -32.57 -0.34
CA ASP A 148 -29.60 -31.29 -0.25
C ASP A 148 -29.73 -30.54 -1.59
N MET A 149 -28.79 -30.76 -2.51
CA MET A 149 -28.80 -30.23 -3.88
C MET A 149 -28.06 -31.14 -4.84
N ASP A 150 -28.50 -31.15 -6.09
CA ASP A 150 -27.77 -31.79 -7.18
C ASP A 150 -26.49 -30.99 -7.49
N GLN A 151 -25.34 -31.63 -7.28
CA GLN A 151 -24.03 -31.03 -7.52
C GLN A 151 -23.87 -30.56 -8.96
N ASP A 152 -24.55 -31.18 -9.93
CA ASP A 152 -24.42 -30.85 -11.34
C ASP A 152 -25.19 -29.57 -11.73
N GLN A 153 -26.14 -29.13 -10.91
CA GLN A 153 -26.88 -27.88 -11.12
C GLN A 153 -26.14 -26.65 -10.57
N VAL A 154 -25.20 -26.85 -9.64
CA VAL A 154 -24.45 -25.75 -9.04
C VAL A 154 -23.22 -25.42 -9.89
N THR A 155 -23.36 -24.39 -10.74
CA THR A 155 -22.28 -23.95 -11.63
C THR A 155 -21.34 -22.94 -10.95
N TRP A 156 -20.13 -22.81 -11.49
CA TRP A 156 -19.19 -21.76 -11.05
C TRP A 156 -19.76 -20.36 -11.33
N ASP A 157 -20.44 -20.16 -12.45
CA ASP A 157 -20.97 -18.84 -12.83
C ASP A 157 -22.08 -18.39 -11.88
N ASP A 158 -22.97 -19.30 -11.48
CA ASP A 158 -24.00 -19.02 -10.48
C ASP A 158 -23.39 -18.74 -9.10
N PHE A 159 -22.38 -19.52 -8.71
CA PHE A 159 -21.69 -19.29 -7.44
C PHE A 159 -20.92 -17.97 -7.42
N LEU A 160 -20.22 -17.62 -8.50
CA LEU A 160 -19.52 -16.36 -8.64
C LEU A 160 -20.49 -15.18 -8.66
N TRP A 161 -21.64 -15.33 -9.31
CA TRP A 161 -22.72 -14.35 -9.25
C TRP A 161 -23.21 -14.14 -7.82
N ALA A 162 -23.50 -15.21 -7.08
CA ALA A 162 -23.93 -15.12 -5.69
C ALA A 162 -22.86 -14.48 -4.79
N TYR A 163 -21.59 -14.84 -4.98
CA TYR A 163 -20.48 -14.26 -4.25
C TYR A 163 -20.32 -12.76 -4.51
N THR A 164 -20.49 -12.33 -5.77
CA THR A 164 -20.41 -10.91 -6.14
C THR A 164 -21.65 -10.11 -5.70
N VAL A 165 -22.83 -10.72 -5.67
CA VAL A 165 -24.02 -10.14 -5.00
C VAL A 165 -23.71 -9.86 -3.54
N LEU A 166 -23.17 -10.84 -2.79
CA LEU A 166 -22.81 -10.63 -1.39
C LEU A 166 -21.76 -9.53 -1.22
N THR A 167 -20.72 -9.55 -2.04
CA THR A 167 -19.62 -8.56 -1.93
C THR A 167 -20.10 -7.13 -2.19
N SER A 168 -21.11 -6.94 -3.05
CA SER A 168 -21.61 -5.62 -3.44
C SER A 168 -22.82 -5.13 -2.64
N ARG A 169 -23.57 -6.03 -1.98
CA ARG A 169 -24.89 -5.72 -1.38
C ARG A 169 -25.04 -6.11 0.08
N ALA A 170 -24.09 -6.86 0.65
CA ALA A 170 -24.19 -7.29 2.02
C ALA A 170 -23.83 -6.18 3.01
N PHE A 171 -24.45 -6.24 4.17
CA PHE A 171 -24.23 -5.36 5.31
C PHE A 171 -23.67 -6.18 6.48
N PRO A 172 -23.02 -5.53 7.47
CA PRO A 172 -22.61 -6.21 8.69
C PRO A 172 -23.80 -6.82 9.43
N TYR A 173 -23.67 -8.07 9.89
CA TYR A 173 -24.72 -8.73 10.67
C TYR A 173 -25.05 -8.03 11.99
N THR A 174 -24.15 -7.17 12.47
CA THR A 174 -24.35 -6.34 13.68
C THR A 174 -25.56 -5.40 13.58
N LEU A 175 -26.08 -5.15 12.36
CA LEU A 175 -27.35 -4.44 12.17
C LEU A 175 -28.58 -5.26 12.58
N ILE A 176 -28.49 -6.58 12.61
CA ILE A 176 -29.51 -7.48 13.18
C ILE A 176 -29.23 -7.70 14.66
N ASP A 177 -28.00 -8.07 14.99
CA ASP A 177 -27.56 -8.37 16.35
C ASP A 177 -26.28 -7.60 16.72
N PRO A 178 -26.40 -6.46 17.41
CA PRO A 178 -25.26 -5.65 17.82
C PRO A 178 -24.29 -6.36 18.77
N SER A 179 -24.71 -7.47 19.40
CA SER A 179 -23.86 -8.26 20.30
C SER A 179 -23.05 -9.34 19.58
N HIS A 180 -23.23 -9.49 18.26
CA HIS A 180 -22.54 -10.50 17.48
C HIS A 180 -21.07 -10.13 17.25
N GLU A 181 -20.16 -10.99 17.75
CA GLU A 181 -18.71 -10.75 17.67
C GLU A 181 -18.05 -11.37 16.43
N ALA A 182 -18.61 -12.46 15.89
CA ALA A 182 -18.02 -13.14 14.75
C ALA A 182 -18.25 -12.34 13.43
N PRO A 183 -17.30 -12.34 12.50
CA PRO A 183 -17.52 -11.74 11.18
C PRO A 183 -18.65 -12.46 10.43
N SER A 184 -19.78 -11.76 10.28
CA SER A 184 -20.96 -12.25 9.57
C SER A 184 -21.65 -11.13 8.80
N GLU A 185 -22.43 -11.52 7.81
CA GLU A 185 -23.02 -10.61 6.84
C GLU A 185 -24.51 -10.87 6.65
N VAL A 186 -25.22 -9.91 6.08
CA VAL A 186 -26.64 -10.00 5.81
C VAL A 186 -27.00 -9.25 4.53
N LEU A 187 -27.89 -9.84 3.73
CA LEU A 187 -28.57 -9.11 2.66
C LEU A 187 -29.91 -8.60 3.16
N PHE A 188 -30.12 -7.31 3.01
CA PHE A 188 -31.39 -6.66 3.29
C PHE A 188 -32.04 -6.25 1.98
N PRO A 189 -33.04 -7.01 1.48
CA PRO A 189 -33.87 -6.54 0.39
C PRO A 189 -34.39 -5.13 0.71
N LEU A 190 -34.50 -4.29 -0.32
CA LEU A 190 -34.95 -2.88 -0.30
C LEU A 190 -33.83 -1.95 0.16
N VAL A 191 -33.12 -2.30 1.24
CA VAL A 191 -32.04 -1.46 1.78
C VAL A 191 -30.82 -1.46 0.86
N ASP A 192 -30.53 -2.58 0.20
CA ASP A 192 -29.42 -2.73 -0.75
C ASP A 192 -29.64 -2.08 -2.13
N SER A 193 -30.75 -1.35 -2.31
CA SER A 193 -31.14 -0.77 -3.61
C SER A 193 -30.55 0.62 -3.87
N LEU A 194 -30.12 1.34 -2.82
CA LEU A 194 -29.59 2.70 -2.94
C LEU A 194 -28.12 2.69 -3.35
N ASN A 195 -27.78 3.41 -4.42
CA ASN A 195 -26.40 3.54 -4.89
C ASN A 195 -25.52 4.33 -3.92
N HIS A 196 -24.22 4.16 -4.05
CA HIS A 196 -23.25 4.91 -3.25
C HIS A 196 -23.07 6.34 -3.74
N LYS A 197 -23.09 7.29 -2.80
CA LYS A 197 -22.48 8.61 -2.97
C LYS A 197 -21.74 8.99 -1.68
N PRO A 198 -20.43 9.31 -1.75
CA PRO A 198 -19.65 9.73 -0.58
C PRO A 198 -20.34 10.86 0.18
N ASN A 199 -20.21 10.83 1.52
CA ASN A 199 -20.73 11.85 2.43
C ASN A 199 -22.26 12.05 2.41
N THR A 200 -23.02 11.15 1.76
CA THR A 200 -24.49 11.17 1.85
C THR A 200 -24.92 10.95 3.29
N LYS A 201 -25.71 11.88 3.84
CA LYS A 201 -26.23 11.78 5.19
C LYS A 201 -27.46 10.88 5.22
N ILE A 202 -27.27 9.66 5.71
CA ILE A 202 -28.33 8.67 5.87
C ILE A 202 -28.04 7.82 7.11
N THR A 203 -29.07 7.45 7.86
CA THR A 203 -28.95 6.62 9.05
C THR A 203 -29.69 5.31 8.86
N TRP A 204 -29.09 4.21 9.31
CA TRP A 204 -29.72 2.90 9.34
C TRP A 204 -30.23 2.65 10.76
N MET A 205 -31.52 2.80 10.97
CA MET A 205 -32.15 2.70 12.29
C MET A 205 -32.65 1.28 12.52
N ARG A 206 -32.07 0.61 13.53
CA ARG A 206 -32.52 -0.70 14.01
C ARG A 206 -33.68 -0.53 14.99
N SER A 207 -34.71 -1.36 14.85
CA SER A 207 -35.81 -1.48 15.83
C SER A 207 -36.06 -2.95 16.19
N GLY A 208 -36.57 -3.20 17.40
CA GLY A 208 -36.95 -4.53 17.88
C GLY A 208 -35.78 -5.45 18.24
N ASN A 209 -36.04 -6.75 18.30
CA ASN A 209 -35.04 -7.81 18.58
C ASN A 209 -34.66 -8.58 17.30
N TYR A 210 -33.80 -9.59 17.40
CA TYR A 210 -33.33 -10.33 16.22
C TYR A 210 -34.42 -11.13 15.49
N GLU A 211 -35.57 -11.42 16.13
CA GLU A 211 -36.67 -12.20 15.53
C GLU A 211 -37.76 -11.34 14.91
N THR A 212 -38.10 -10.23 15.58
CA THR A 212 -39.24 -9.37 15.20
C THR A 212 -38.82 -7.98 14.76
N GLY A 213 -37.51 -7.71 14.73
CA GLY A 213 -36.95 -6.41 14.41
C GLY A 213 -36.99 -6.04 12.93
N SER A 214 -36.51 -4.82 12.67
CA SER A 214 -36.45 -4.24 11.33
C SER A 214 -35.27 -3.29 11.21
N LEU A 215 -34.86 -3.03 9.96
CA LEU A 215 -33.94 -1.97 9.59
C LEU A 215 -34.69 -0.91 8.81
N SER A 216 -34.51 0.36 9.18
CA SER A 216 -35.14 1.49 8.51
C SER A 216 -34.10 2.47 7.99
N PHE A 217 -34.35 3.04 6.81
CA PHE A 217 -33.62 4.20 6.34
C PHE A 217 -34.25 5.48 6.87
N VAL A 218 -33.43 6.30 7.53
CA VAL A 218 -33.77 7.65 7.95
C VAL A 218 -32.89 8.62 7.19
N ALA A 219 -33.50 9.56 6.48
CA ALA A 219 -32.77 10.58 5.73
C ALA A 219 -32.05 11.53 6.71
N GLY A 220 -30.75 11.72 6.54
CA GLY A 220 -29.97 12.71 7.31
C GLY A 220 -29.84 14.06 6.59
N GLN A 221 -30.57 14.23 5.49
CA GLN A 221 -30.65 15.43 4.66
C GLN A 221 -31.96 15.41 3.87
N THR A 222 -32.37 16.55 3.33
CA THR A 222 -33.51 16.61 2.40
C THR A 222 -33.12 16.08 1.02
N PHE A 223 -33.97 15.25 0.41
CA PHE A 223 -33.92 14.87 -1.00
C PHE A 223 -35.17 15.39 -1.69
N HIS A 224 -35.01 16.17 -2.76
CA HIS A 224 -36.12 16.74 -3.50
C HIS A 224 -36.73 15.73 -4.47
N ALA A 225 -38.00 15.93 -4.82
CA ALA A 225 -38.67 15.12 -5.85
C ALA A 225 -37.85 15.11 -7.15
N GLY A 226 -37.61 13.93 -7.70
CA GLY A 226 -36.79 13.70 -8.89
C GLY A 226 -35.30 13.49 -8.62
N GLU A 227 -34.80 13.71 -7.40
CA GLU A 227 -33.41 13.41 -7.05
C GLU A 227 -33.19 11.91 -6.83
N GLN A 228 -31.98 11.43 -7.13
CA GLN A 228 -31.59 10.07 -6.78
C GLN A 228 -31.34 9.96 -5.27
N MET A 229 -31.90 8.93 -4.65
CA MET A 229 -31.69 8.54 -3.27
C MET A 229 -30.40 7.73 -3.19
N TYR A 230 -29.43 8.22 -2.41
CA TYR A 230 -28.13 7.58 -2.24
C TYR A 230 -27.95 7.03 -0.82
N ASN A 231 -27.06 6.06 -0.71
CA ASN A 231 -26.50 5.57 0.54
C ASN A 231 -25.00 5.92 0.62
N ASN A 232 -24.42 5.81 1.83
CA ASN A 232 -22.98 5.92 2.04
C ASN A 232 -22.43 4.55 2.42
N TYR A 233 -21.60 3.96 1.57
CA TYR A 233 -21.00 2.64 1.79
C TYR A 233 -19.76 2.69 2.70
N GLY A 234 -19.41 3.89 3.19
CA GLY A 234 -18.21 4.16 3.97
C GLY A 234 -17.06 4.70 3.11
N PRO A 235 -15.92 5.02 3.75
CA PRO A 235 -14.77 5.63 3.11
C PRO A 235 -13.94 4.61 2.32
N LYS A 236 -14.51 4.10 1.22
CA LYS A 236 -13.91 3.03 0.41
C LYS A 236 -12.95 3.57 -0.64
N SER A 237 -11.80 2.93 -0.82
CA SER A 237 -10.89 3.23 -1.92
C SER A 237 -11.44 2.76 -3.28
N ASN A 238 -10.86 3.23 -4.38
CA ASN A 238 -11.24 2.73 -5.70
C ASN A 238 -10.87 1.24 -5.86
N GLU A 239 -9.86 0.75 -5.15
CA GLU A 239 -9.52 -0.68 -5.14
C GLU A 239 -10.68 -1.51 -4.57
N GLU A 240 -11.22 -1.09 -3.41
CA GLU A 240 -12.36 -1.75 -2.77
C GLU A 240 -13.65 -1.63 -3.60
N LEU A 241 -13.92 -0.44 -4.14
CA LEU A 241 -15.11 -0.19 -4.95
C LEU A 241 -15.08 -1.02 -6.24
N LEU A 242 -13.94 -1.08 -6.93
CA LEU A 242 -13.82 -1.85 -8.17
C LEU A 242 -13.93 -3.34 -7.91
N LEU A 243 -13.16 -3.86 -6.94
CA LEU A 243 -13.15 -5.29 -6.62
C LEU A 243 -14.50 -5.78 -6.09
N GLY A 244 -15.12 -4.98 -5.21
CA GLY A 244 -16.32 -5.37 -4.50
C GLY A 244 -17.64 -5.03 -5.19
N TYR A 245 -17.69 -3.89 -5.89
CA TYR A 245 -18.92 -3.32 -6.42
C TYR A 245 -18.91 -3.12 -7.94
N GLY A 246 -17.74 -3.14 -8.58
CA GLY A 246 -17.60 -3.02 -10.04
C GLY A 246 -17.70 -1.58 -10.57
N PHE A 247 -17.43 -0.58 -9.73
CA PHE A 247 -17.37 0.83 -10.13
C PHE A 247 -16.24 1.59 -9.41
N CYS A 248 -15.87 2.76 -9.93
CA CYS A 248 -14.87 3.67 -9.36
C CYS A 248 -15.38 5.12 -9.45
N PHE A 249 -14.71 6.02 -8.72
CA PHE A 249 -14.82 7.46 -8.94
C PHE A 249 -13.52 8.00 -9.56
N GLU A 250 -13.61 9.00 -10.45
CA GLU A 250 -12.44 9.65 -11.06
C GLU A 250 -11.52 10.32 -10.03
N PHE A 251 -12.10 10.95 -8.99
CA PHE A 251 -11.36 11.61 -7.91
C PHE A 251 -11.86 11.14 -6.55
N ASN A 252 -11.56 9.90 -6.18
CA ASN A 252 -11.93 9.36 -4.88
C ASN A 252 -10.99 9.88 -3.78
N GLU A 253 -11.54 10.64 -2.83
CA GLU A 253 -10.79 11.21 -1.69
C GLU A 253 -10.20 10.15 -0.74
N HIS A 254 -10.78 8.95 -0.72
CA HIS A 254 -10.35 7.84 0.14
C HIS A 254 -9.36 6.89 -0.55
N ASP A 255 -8.96 7.19 -1.79
CA ASP A 255 -8.04 6.34 -2.54
C ASP A 255 -6.66 6.29 -1.89
N HIS A 256 -6.01 5.14 -2.05
CA HIS A 256 -4.69 4.86 -1.50
C HIS A 256 -3.97 3.81 -2.31
N VAL A 257 -2.65 3.69 -2.07
CA VAL A 257 -1.81 2.64 -2.65
C VAL A 257 -1.21 1.83 -1.51
N ALA A 258 -1.36 0.51 -1.56
CA ALA A 258 -0.68 -0.40 -0.64
C ALA A 258 0.80 -0.57 -1.03
N LEU A 259 1.70 -0.34 -0.08
CA LEU A 259 3.15 -0.54 -0.20
C LEU A 259 3.60 -1.60 0.80
N LYS A 260 4.37 -2.57 0.32
CA LYS A 260 5.00 -3.61 1.13
C LYS A 260 6.50 -3.67 0.79
N PRO A 261 7.37 -3.01 1.57
CA PRO A 261 8.81 -3.13 1.41
C PRO A 261 9.25 -4.58 1.60
N ASN A 262 10.19 -5.03 0.77
CA ASN A 262 10.60 -6.42 0.74
C ASN A 262 11.89 -6.63 1.55
N PHE A 263 11.75 -7.13 2.78
CA PHE A 263 12.90 -7.50 3.61
C PHE A 263 13.45 -8.90 3.29
N SER A 264 12.73 -9.75 2.55
CA SER A 264 13.08 -11.19 2.42
C SER A 264 14.40 -11.46 1.70
N ARG A 265 14.95 -10.46 1.00
CA ARG A 265 16.25 -10.54 0.33
C ARG A 265 17.35 -9.79 1.07
N ASP A 266 17.04 -9.20 2.22
CA ASP A 266 18.02 -8.48 3.03
C ASP A 266 18.85 -9.51 3.81
N PRO A 267 20.20 -9.50 3.69
CA PRO A 267 21.06 -10.40 4.47
C PRO A 267 20.84 -10.25 5.99
N ASN A 268 20.47 -9.05 6.44
CA ASN A 268 20.26 -8.70 7.84
C ASN A 268 18.76 -8.69 8.21
N TYR A 269 17.98 -9.54 7.55
CA TYR A 269 16.53 -9.64 7.74
C TYR A 269 16.16 -9.80 9.22
N GLN A 270 16.82 -10.72 9.93
CA GLN A 270 16.44 -11.09 11.30
C GLN A 270 16.64 -9.93 12.28
N GLU A 271 17.79 -9.27 12.18
CA GLU A 271 18.20 -8.13 13.00
C GLU A 271 17.26 -6.94 12.78
N LYS A 272 16.99 -6.59 11.52
CA LYS A 272 16.09 -5.49 11.15
C LYS A 272 14.66 -5.75 11.62
N MET A 273 14.16 -6.98 11.48
CA MET A 273 12.85 -7.36 12.00
C MET A 273 12.80 -7.29 13.52
N ALA A 274 13.87 -7.71 14.22
CA ALA A 274 13.96 -7.62 15.67
C ALA A 274 13.89 -6.17 16.16
N ILE A 275 14.58 -5.24 15.49
CA ILE A 275 14.52 -3.80 15.80
C ILE A 275 13.08 -3.26 15.66
N LEU A 276 12.41 -3.57 14.55
CA LEU A 276 11.01 -3.14 14.34
C LEU A 276 10.07 -3.68 15.41
N GLN A 277 10.23 -4.96 15.77
CA GLN A 277 9.43 -5.61 16.79
C GLN A 277 9.66 -5.00 18.19
N GLN A 278 10.91 -4.82 18.60
CA GLN A 278 11.26 -4.22 19.89
C GLN A 278 10.76 -2.77 20.02
N CYS A 279 10.85 -2.00 18.93
CA CYS A 279 10.31 -0.65 18.85
C CYS A 279 8.79 -0.60 18.61
N GLN A 280 8.12 -1.74 18.44
CA GLN A 280 6.68 -1.81 18.15
C GLN A 280 6.27 -0.99 16.90
N VAL A 281 7.12 -1.01 15.87
CA VAL A 281 6.83 -0.38 14.57
C VAL A 281 6.06 -1.38 13.71
N ALA A 282 4.77 -1.11 13.49
CA ALA A 282 3.91 -1.90 12.63
C ALA A 282 2.84 -1.00 11.99
N SER A 283 2.27 -1.44 10.87
CA SER A 283 1.20 -0.73 10.17
C SER A 283 -0.16 -0.75 10.88
N GLY A 284 -0.37 -1.69 11.81
CA GLY A 284 -1.68 -1.96 12.41
C GLY A 284 -2.63 -2.76 11.52
N ASN A 285 -2.20 -3.16 10.32
CA ASN A 285 -2.96 -4.02 9.41
C ASN A 285 -2.69 -5.51 9.72
N GLU A 286 -3.50 -6.40 9.12
CA GLU A 286 -3.33 -7.86 9.25
C GLU A 286 -1.90 -8.31 8.87
N ASP A 287 -1.38 -7.74 7.78
CA ASP A 287 0.04 -7.79 7.46
C ASP A 287 0.72 -6.52 7.98
N THR A 288 1.55 -6.68 9.01
CA THR A 288 2.22 -5.58 9.72
C THR A 288 3.20 -4.79 8.85
N LEU A 289 3.59 -5.32 7.68
CA LEU A 289 4.50 -4.67 6.74
C LEU A 289 3.76 -3.91 5.62
N ILE A 290 2.46 -4.16 5.42
CA ILE A 290 1.65 -3.44 4.42
C ILE A 290 1.23 -2.09 4.98
N HIS A 291 1.61 -1.02 4.28
CA HIS A 291 1.25 0.36 4.60
C HIS A 291 0.44 0.98 3.46
N TYR A 292 -0.54 1.81 3.79
CA TYR A 292 -1.36 2.52 2.82
C TYR A 292 -0.91 3.99 2.76
N VAL A 293 -0.49 4.43 1.58
CA VAL A 293 -0.15 5.84 1.34
C VAL A 293 -1.28 6.54 0.60
N HIS A 294 -1.55 7.79 0.98
CA HIS A 294 -2.59 8.63 0.41
C HIS A 294 -1.98 9.88 -0.23
N ARG A 295 -2.78 10.60 -1.03
CA ARG A 295 -2.34 11.84 -1.71
C ARG A 295 -1.70 12.87 -0.79
N SER A 296 -2.17 12.96 0.44
CA SER A 296 -1.76 13.98 1.42
C SER A 296 -1.12 13.39 2.67
N HIS A 297 -0.88 12.07 2.73
CA HIS A 297 -0.41 11.43 3.94
C HIS A 297 0.43 10.19 3.68
N ILE A 298 1.59 10.14 4.34
CA ILE A 298 2.47 8.97 4.42
C ILE A 298 2.50 8.55 5.90
N PRO A 299 2.21 7.28 6.23
CA PRO A 299 2.27 6.84 7.61
C PRO A 299 3.68 6.96 8.21
N ASP A 300 3.80 7.51 9.42
CA ASP A 300 5.09 7.60 10.12
C ASP A 300 5.73 6.23 10.37
N SER A 301 4.90 5.20 10.57
CA SER A 301 5.37 3.81 10.71
C SER A 301 6.05 3.30 9.45
N PHE A 302 5.58 3.72 8.26
CA PHE A 302 6.21 3.38 6.99
C PHE A 302 7.60 4.00 6.88
N LEU A 303 7.75 5.28 7.25
CA LEU A 303 9.04 5.95 7.25
C LEU A 303 10.03 5.30 8.22
N LYS A 304 9.58 4.98 9.45
CA LYS A 304 10.40 4.24 10.44
C LYS A 304 10.82 2.87 9.91
N LEU A 305 9.90 2.15 9.26
CA LEU A 305 10.19 0.86 8.65
C LEU A 305 11.24 1.00 7.54
N MET A 306 11.11 2.00 6.66
CA MET A 306 12.10 2.26 5.60
C MET A 306 13.46 2.69 6.16
N ARG A 307 13.51 3.43 7.28
CA ARG A 307 14.77 3.78 7.98
C ARG A 307 15.50 2.56 8.50
N VAL A 308 14.78 1.61 9.09
CA VAL A 308 15.35 0.32 9.53
C VAL A 308 15.80 -0.51 8.33
N LEU A 309 15.02 -0.53 7.24
CA LEU A 309 15.38 -1.23 6.01
C LEU A 309 16.73 -0.78 5.45
N VAL A 310 17.03 0.53 5.48
CA VAL A 310 18.28 1.06 4.93
C VAL A 310 19.43 1.09 5.95
N MET A 311 19.28 0.58 7.18
CA MET A 311 20.36 0.65 8.18
C MET A 311 21.64 -0.03 7.72
N THR A 312 22.78 0.61 8.02
CA THR A 312 24.11 -0.03 7.95
C THR A 312 24.34 -0.96 9.14
N ASN A 313 25.37 -1.82 9.09
CA ASN A 313 25.71 -2.69 10.23
C ASN A 313 25.98 -1.90 11.52
N THR A 314 26.73 -0.79 11.44
CA THR A 314 26.97 0.08 12.60
C THR A 314 25.71 0.74 13.15
N GLU A 315 24.79 1.17 12.26
CA GLU A 315 23.48 1.66 12.68
C GLU A 315 22.69 0.55 13.38
N MET A 316 22.61 -0.66 12.80
CA MET A 316 21.92 -1.79 13.42
C MET A 316 22.48 -2.17 14.78
N THR A 317 23.80 -2.28 14.94
CA THR A 317 24.44 -2.58 16.23
C THR A 317 24.06 -1.54 17.29
N SER A 318 24.00 -0.27 16.91
CA SER A 318 23.63 0.82 17.83
C SER A 318 22.15 0.77 18.24
N TYR A 319 21.27 0.27 17.38
CA TYR A 319 19.83 0.18 17.62
C TYR A 319 19.35 -1.23 18.04
N ALA A 320 20.25 -2.21 18.17
CA ALA A 320 19.92 -3.61 18.43
C ALA A 320 19.08 -3.86 19.70
N THR A 321 19.22 -2.98 20.69
CA THR A 321 18.47 -3.01 21.96
C THR A 321 17.48 -1.85 22.10
N CYS A 322 17.17 -1.15 21.00
CA CYS A 322 16.29 0.01 21.02
C CYS A 322 14.83 -0.43 21.23
N THR A 323 14.20 0.13 22.25
CA THR A 323 12.77 -0.08 22.56
C THR A 323 11.93 1.17 22.36
N ASN A 324 12.56 2.34 22.14
CA ASN A 324 11.87 3.61 21.96
C ASN A 324 11.73 3.95 20.47
N LYS A 325 10.51 3.80 19.94
CA LYS A 325 10.20 4.10 18.54
C LYS A 325 10.49 5.53 18.10
N ASN A 326 10.52 6.49 19.02
CA ASN A 326 10.79 7.89 18.68
C ASN A 326 12.26 8.11 18.30
N LEU A 327 13.16 7.22 18.70
CA LEU A 327 14.56 7.23 18.23
C LEU A 327 14.68 6.81 16.75
N LEU A 328 13.61 6.27 16.15
CA LEU A 328 13.53 5.99 14.72
C LEU A 328 12.87 7.15 13.94
N ASP A 329 12.51 8.26 14.58
CA ASP A 329 11.98 9.45 13.88
C ASP A 329 13.03 10.13 13.00
N PHE A 330 14.30 9.94 13.34
CA PHE A 330 15.46 10.31 12.57
C PHE A 330 16.64 9.47 13.08
N ILE A 331 17.36 8.77 12.21
CA ILE A 331 18.54 7.98 12.62
C ILE A 331 19.80 8.83 12.49
N GLY A 332 20.01 9.43 11.33
CA GLY A 332 21.16 10.26 10.95
C GLY A 332 21.03 10.72 9.50
N TYR A 333 21.84 11.68 9.05
CA TYR A 333 21.71 12.25 7.69
C TYR A 333 21.85 11.20 6.58
N ARG A 334 22.82 10.28 6.72
CA ARG A 334 23.01 9.18 5.77
C ARG A 334 21.78 8.29 5.66
N ASN A 335 21.28 7.81 6.80
CA ASN A 335 20.08 6.98 6.84
C ASN A 335 18.86 7.69 6.26
N GLU A 336 18.67 8.97 6.60
CA GLU A 336 17.50 9.72 6.12
C GLU A 336 17.55 9.95 4.60
N LEU A 337 18.72 10.30 4.05
CA LEU A 337 18.90 10.43 2.60
C LEU A 337 18.73 9.07 1.89
N ALA A 338 19.33 8.00 2.41
CA ALA A 338 19.18 6.65 1.87
C ALA A 338 17.70 6.22 1.84
N MET A 339 16.98 6.45 2.94
CA MET A 339 15.57 6.11 3.09
C MET A 339 14.69 6.87 2.09
N LEU A 340 14.88 8.19 1.97
CA LEU A 340 14.09 9.03 1.08
C LEU A 340 14.35 8.69 -0.39
N ILE A 341 15.61 8.45 -0.76
CA ILE A 341 15.97 8.08 -2.13
C ILE A 341 15.42 6.69 -2.47
N MET A 342 15.59 5.70 -1.59
CA MET A 342 15.04 4.36 -1.79
C MET A 342 13.52 4.36 -1.91
N THR A 343 12.82 5.10 -1.05
CA THR A 343 11.37 5.30 -1.15
C THR A 343 10.99 5.94 -2.48
N ASN A 344 11.66 7.01 -2.91
CA ASN A 344 11.36 7.64 -4.19
C ASN A 344 11.62 6.72 -5.38
N ASN A 345 12.67 5.89 -5.34
CA ASN A 345 12.97 4.90 -6.38
C ASN A 345 11.88 3.82 -6.46
N LEU A 346 11.43 3.31 -5.31
CA LEU A 346 10.31 2.36 -5.23
C LEU A 346 9.04 2.95 -5.87
N LEU A 347 8.68 4.18 -5.48
CA LEU A 347 7.50 4.87 -5.99
C LEU A 347 7.60 5.17 -7.49
N THR A 348 8.78 5.60 -7.95
CA THR A 348 9.07 5.89 -9.36
C THR A 348 8.94 4.63 -10.21
N SER A 349 9.52 3.52 -9.75
CA SER A 349 9.45 2.22 -10.43
C SER A 349 7.99 1.75 -10.57
N ARG A 350 7.20 1.83 -9.49
CA ARG A 350 5.76 1.50 -9.52
C ARG A 350 4.98 2.40 -10.47
N LEU A 351 5.19 3.72 -10.40
CA LEU A 351 4.51 4.67 -11.27
C LEU A 351 4.83 4.41 -12.74
N HIS A 352 6.11 4.18 -13.06
CA HIS A 352 6.54 3.87 -14.42
C HIS A 352 5.93 2.53 -14.91
N ALA A 353 5.87 1.51 -14.04
CA ALA A 353 5.25 0.23 -14.38
C ALA A 353 3.75 0.36 -14.68
N ILE A 354 3.04 1.29 -14.02
CA ILE A 354 1.65 1.61 -14.34
C ILE A 354 1.57 2.42 -15.65
N GLN A 355 2.44 3.40 -15.86
CA GLN A 355 2.33 4.29 -17.02
C GLN A 355 2.76 3.64 -18.35
N LYS A 356 3.65 2.64 -18.32
CA LYS A 356 4.17 1.99 -19.53
C LYS A 356 3.15 1.13 -20.29
N VAL A 357 2.03 0.78 -19.66
CA VAL A 357 1.03 -0.12 -20.27
C VAL A 357 0.18 0.66 -21.28
N ALA A 358 0.26 0.28 -22.56
CA ALA A 358 -0.54 0.87 -23.62
C ALA A 358 -1.99 0.33 -23.60
N LEU A 359 -2.96 1.21 -23.39
CA LEU A 359 -4.39 0.89 -23.24
C LEU A 359 -5.25 1.72 -24.22
N ASP A 360 -6.31 1.13 -24.76
CA ASP A 360 -7.32 1.88 -25.52
C ASP A 360 -8.25 2.62 -24.57
N ARG A 361 -8.09 3.94 -24.47
CA ARG A 361 -8.95 4.78 -23.63
C ARG A 361 -10.19 5.29 -24.35
N GLN A 362 -10.20 5.27 -25.69
CA GLN A 362 -11.26 5.87 -26.50
C GLN A 362 -12.43 4.92 -26.69
N ASN A 363 -12.14 3.65 -27.00
CA ASN A 363 -13.17 2.62 -27.24
C ASN A 363 -13.38 1.70 -26.04
N ALA A 364 -12.92 2.12 -24.85
CA ALA A 364 -13.08 1.36 -23.61
C ALA A 364 -14.57 1.11 -23.29
N THR A 365 -14.89 -0.12 -22.92
CA THR A 365 -16.20 -0.45 -22.36
C THR A 365 -16.41 0.29 -21.03
N TRP A 366 -17.66 0.38 -20.55
CA TRP A 366 -17.94 1.13 -19.33
C TRP A 366 -17.23 0.55 -18.09
N TRP A 367 -17.00 -0.76 -18.02
CA TRP A 367 -16.23 -1.36 -16.91
C TRP A 367 -14.72 -1.14 -17.06
N GLN A 368 -14.20 -1.16 -18.29
CA GLN A 368 -12.81 -0.79 -18.56
C GLN A 368 -12.55 0.68 -18.18
N LYS A 369 -13.53 1.57 -18.36
CA LYS A 369 -13.44 2.95 -17.86
C LYS A 369 -13.28 3.00 -16.34
N TYR A 370 -13.98 2.17 -15.57
CA TYR A 370 -13.75 2.09 -14.12
C TYR A 370 -12.36 1.55 -13.76
N ALA A 371 -11.85 0.57 -14.51
CA ALA A 371 -10.46 0.11 -14.35
C ALA A 371 -9.45 1.22 -14.67
N LEU A 372 -9.70 2.05 -15.68
CA LEU A 372 -8.89 3.24 -15.98
C LEU A 372 -8.96 4.27 -14.85
N MET A 373 -10.14 4.55 -14.28
CA MET A 373 -10.29 5.46 -13.14
C MET A 373 -9.47 4.99 -11.93
N TYR A 374 -9.53 3.69 -11.60
CA TYR A 374 -8.68 3.11 -10.56
C TYR A 374 -7.20 3.30 -10.90
N ARG A 375 -6.78 2.91 -12.11
CA ARG A 375 -5.38 3.00 -12.56
C ARG A 375 -4.84 4.43 -12.46
N ASP A 376 -5.60 5.40 -12.95
CA ASP A 376 -5.22 6.80 -12.95
C ASP A 376 -5.17 7.35 -11.52
N GLY A 377 -6.12 6.94 -10.65
CA GLY A 377 -6.11 7.23 -9.22
C GLY A 377 -4.85 6.70 -8.50
N GLN A 378 -4.42 5.48 -8.80
CA GLN A 378 -3.19 4.92 -8.24
C GLN A 378 -1.94 5.70 -8.70
N ALA A 379 -1.88 6.07 -9.98
CA ALA A 379 -0.77 6.88 -10.51
C ALA A 379 -0.71 8.26 -9.86
N ASP A 380 -1.86 8.89 -9.63
CA ASP A 380 -1.99 10.19 -8.97
C ASP A 380 -1.58 10.15 -7.50
N VAL A 381 -1.99 9.12 -6.74
CA VAL A 381 -1.51 8.88 -5.37
C VAL A 381 0.01 8.73 -5.34
N LEU A 382 0.59 7.89 -6.21
CA LEU A 382 2.04 7.70 -6.29
C LEU A 382 2.78 9.00 -6.63
N HIS A 383 2.26 9.79 -7.56
CA HIS A 383 2.85 11.07 -7.92
C HIS A 383 2.84 12.06 -6.74
N SER A 384 1.72 12.16 -6.03
CA SER A 384 1.57 13.03 -4.87
C SER A 384 2.52 12.65 -3.73
N VAL A 385 2.62 11.35 -3.42
CA VAL A 385 3.53 10.82 -2.40
C VAL A 385 5.00 11.08 -2.77
N ARG A 386 5.38 10.93 -4.05
CA ARG A 386 6.75 11.26 -4.50
C ARG A 386 7.09 12.72 -4.28
N LYS A 387 6.15 13.62 -4.54
CA LYS A 387 6.34 15.06 -4.29
C LYS A 387 6.60 15.32 -2.80
N MET A 388 5.83 14.70 -1.90
CA MET A 388 6.06 14.80 -0.44
C MET A 388 7.44 14.27 -0.05
N ILE A 389 7.88 13.14 -0.59
CA ILE A 389 9.21 12.57 -0.32
C ILE A 389 10.34 13.50 -0.81
N GLU A 390 10.18 14.15 -1.97
CA GLU A 390 11.17 15.12 -2.45
C GLU A 390 11.18 16.39 -1.59
N GLU A 391 10.03 16.88 -1.12
CA GLU A 391 9.94 18.00 -0.17
C GLU A 391 10.62 17.67 1.17
N MET A 392 10.43 16.46 1.69
CA MET A 392 11.14 15.96 2.86
C MET A 392 12.65 15.91 2.63
N LYS A 393 13.10 15.41 1.47
CA LYS A 393 14.52 15.37 1.09
C LYS A 393 15.12 16.77 1.03
N GLN A 394 14.42 17.73 0.43
CA GLN A 394 14.88 19.12 0.40
C GLN A 394 14.99 19.73 1.80
N THR A 395 14.09 19.38 2.71
CA THR A 395 14.17 19.81 4.11
C THR A 395 15.42 19.26 4.80
N VAL A 396 15.73 17.98 4.59
CA VAL A 396 16.95 17.33 5.11
C VAL A 396 18.21 17.99 4.55
N LEU A 397 18.27 18.24 3.24
CA LEU A 397 19.43 18.86 2.59
C LEU A 397 19.69 20.29 3.09
N LYS A 398 18.64 21.10 3.25
CA LYS A 398 18.74 22.46 3.82
C LYS A 398 19.29 22.43 5.24
N LYS A 399 18.77 21.52 6.07
CA LYS A 399 19.26 21.38 7.45
C LYS A 399 20.73 20.94 7.46
N MET A 400 21.09 19.96 6.66
CA MET A 400 22.46 19.47 6.56
C MET A 400 23.43 20.58 6.10
N ALA A 401 23.04 21.40 5.13
CA ALA A 401 23.85 22.54 4.68
C ALA A 401 24.10 23.58 5.78
N ARG A 402 23.11 23.85 6.63
CA ARG A 402 23.27 24.72 7.80
C ARG A 402 24.21 24.13 8.83
N ASP A 403 23.97 22.88 9.20
CA ASP A 403 24.76 22.22 10.23
C ASP A 403 26.25 22.13 9.80
N LEU A 404 26.52 21.95 8.49
CA LEU A 404 27.86 22.03 7.89
C LEU A 404 28.47 23.43 7.96
N LYS A 405 27.67 24.47 7.71
CA LYS A 405 28.13 25.87 7.75
C LYS A 405 28.46 26.33 9.17
N ASP A 406 27.68 25.88 10.15
CA ASP A 406 27.79 26.31 11.54
C ASP A 406 28.81 25.46 12.34
N ASP A 407 29.51 24.52 11.68
CA ASP A 407 30.39 23.52 12.31
C ASP A 407 29.70 22.81 13.49
N SER A 408 28.38 22.62 13.34
CA SER A 408 27.51 22.18 14.42
C SER A 408 27.17 20.70 14.31
N LEU A 409 27.88 19.93 13.50
CA LEU A 409 27.67 18.49 13.37
C LEU A 409 28.26 17.75 14.59
N ALA A 410 27.58 16.69 15.05
CA ALA A 410 28.02 15.99 16.26
C ALA A 410 29.22 15.08 15.96
N ALA A 411 29.92 14.63 17.01
CA ALA A 411 30.96 13.63 16.86
C ALA A 411 30.40 12.32 16.26
N ILE A 412 31.22 11.67 15.44
CA ILE A 412 30.87 10.44 14.71
C ILE A 412 30.71 9.24 15.69
N PRO A 413 29.68 8.39 15.52
CA PRO A 413 28.62 8.48 14.52
C PRO A 413 27.45 9.38 14.96
N LEU A 414 26.95 10.23 14.05
CA LEU A 414 25.76 11.05 14.29
C LEU A 414 24.50 10.17 14.27
N LEU A 415 24.21 9.54 15.41
CA LEU A 415 23.00 8.75 15.63
C LEU A 415 22.11 9.42 16.65
N SER A 416 20.79 9.47 16.41
CA SER A 416 19.85 10.04 17.37
C SER A 416 19.83 9.30 18.71
N ILE A 417 20.03 7.97 18.71
CA ILE A 417 20.15 7.18 19.95
C ILE A 417 21.34 7.60 20.83
N GLN A 418 22.38 8.19 20.23
CA GLN A 418 23.54 8.75 20.93
C GLN A 418 23.38 10.26 21.19
N ASN A 419 22.64 10.96 20.34
CA ASN A 419 22.49 12.42 20.34
C ASN A 419 20.99 12.85 20.26
N PRO A 420 20.15 12.50 21.25
CA PRO A 420 18.70 12.65 21.15
C PRO A 420 18.23 14.11 21.07
N GLU A 421 19.01 15.06 21.58
CA GLU A 421 18.68 16.50 21.59
C GLU A 421 18.78 17.16 20.18
N ARG A 422 19.31 16.45 19.17
CA ARG A 422 19.55 16.98 17.81
C ARG A 422 18.55 16.49 16.76
N THR A 423 17.42 15.94 17.21
CA THR A 423 16.45 15.14 16.42
C THR A 423 15.36 15.91 15.67
N ARG A 424 15.36 17.24 15.71
CA ARG A 424 14.32 18.04 15.04
C ARG A 424 14.70 18.37 13.60
N VAL A 425 14.41 17.43 12.69
CA VAL A 425 14.78 17.55 11.26
C VAL A 425 13.73 18.24 10.42
N TYR A 426 12.47 18.25 10.88
CA TYR A 426 11.31 18.76 10.13
C TYR A 426 10.74 20.09 10.66
N GLU A 427 11.50 20.85 11.44
CA GLU A 427 11.08 22.24 11.75
C GLU A 427 11.11 23.06 10.46
N ALA A 428 10.05 23.83 10.19
CA ALA A 428 9.87 24.53 8.92
C ALA A 428 11.02 25.52 8.65
N ILE A 429 11.82 25.20 7.63
CA ILE A 429 12.86 26.08 7.10
C ILE A 429 12.35 26.71 5.81
N GLU A 430 11.33 27.57 5.92
CA GLU A 430 10.69 28.18 4.73
C GLU A 430 11.60 29.18 4.01
N SER A 431 12.62 29.74 4.67
CA SER A 431 13.43 30.84 4.14
C SER A 431 14.73 30.44 3.42
N ASP A 432 15.13 29.16 3.43
CA ASP A 432 16.40 28.76 2.81
C ASP A 432 16.28 28.40 1.33
N PRO A 433 17.31 28.70 0.52
CA PRO A 433 17.35 28.32 -0.88
C PRO A 433 17.31 26.80 -1.06
N TRP A 434 16.95 26.37 -2.26
CA TRP A 434 17.08 24.96 -2.67
C TRP A 434 18.55 24.53 -2.59
N VAL A 435 18.80 23.32 -2.06
CA VAL A 435 20.15 22.79 -1.86
C VAL A 435 20.32 21.53 -2.73
N PRO A 436 21.22 21.53 -3.71
CA PRO A 436 21.58 20.31 -4.43
C PRO A 436 22.21 19.28 -3.48
N LEU A 437 21.92 17.99 -3.69
CA LEU A 437 22.58 16.91 -2.96
C LEU A 437 24.10 17.05 -3.05
N ASP A 438 24.60 17.32 -4.25
CA ASP A 438 26.01 17.54 -4.55
C ASP A 438 26.64 18.65 -3.70
N ASP A 439 25.91 19.60 -3.11
CA ASP A 439 26.54 20.66 -2.31
C ASP A 439 26.91 20.17 -0.91
N VAL A 440 26.19 19.19 -0.38
CA VAL A 440 26.34 18.71 1.00
C VAL A 440 27.02 17.35 1.10
N VAL A 441 27.21 16.62 -0.02
CA VAL A 441 27.89 15.32 -0.03
C VAL A 441 29.28 15.36 -0.67
N ILE A 442 30.10 14.35 -0.39
CA ILE A 442 31.33 14.05 -1.13
C ILE A 442 30.98 13.05 -2.24
N THR A 443 31.25 13.42 -3.49
CA THR A 443 30.98 12.57 -4.66
C THR A 443 32.30 12.10 -5.28
N PRO A 444 32.29 10.99 -6.06
CA PRO A 444 33.46 10.56 -6.83
C PRO A 444 34.06 11.71 -7.65
N LYS A 445 33.19 12.49 -8.32
CA LYS A 445 33.56 13.68 -9.09
C LYS A 445 34.32 14.73 -8.27
N LYS A 446 33.95 14.92 -7.00
CA LYS A 446 34.62 15.88 -6.10
C LYS A 446 35.98 15.38 -5.63
N LEU A 447 36.14 14.06 -5.45
CA LEU A 447 37.41 13.44 -5.08
C LEU A 447 38.39 13.40 -6.25
N LEU A 448 37.90 13.12 -7.47
CA LEU A 448 38.69 13.03 -8.72
C LEU A 448 38.98 14.41 -9.36
N ARG A 449 39.34 15.41 -8.55
CA ARG A 449 39.64 16.78 -9.01
C ARG A 449 41.08 17.00 -9.48
N ASP A 450 42.00 16.14 -9.04
CA ASP A 450 43.40 16.20 -9.48
C ASP A 450 43.56 15.50 -10.83
N LYS A 451 44.00 16.23 -11.86
CA LYS A 451 44.08 15.71 -13.22
C LYS A 451 45.07 14.54 -13.37
N LYS A 452 46.15 14.52 -12.58
CA LYS A 452 47.13 13.43 -12.65
C LYS A 452 46.54 12.16 -12.07
N PHE A 453 45.89 12.27 -10.90
CA PHE A 453 45.22 11.14 -10.28
C PHE A 453 44.04 10.64 -11.14
N GLN A 454 43.20 11.55 -11.63
CA GLN A 454 42.09 11.22 -12.53
C GLN A 454 42.58 10.46 -13.77
N SER A 455 43.64 10.93 -14.42
CA SER A 455 44.19 10.28 -15.61
C SER A 455 44.79 8.90 -15.33
N ALA A 456 45.29 8.65 -14.12
CA ALA A 456 45.75 7.32 -13.71
C ALA A 456 44.57 6.37 -13.48
N ILE A 457 43.52 6.84 -12.80
CA ILE A 457 42.27 6.08 -12.60
C ILE A 457 41.65 5.70 -13.95
N GLU A 458 41.51 6.65 -14.89
CA GLU A 458 40.95 6.40 -16.23
C GLU A 458 41.77 5.41 -17.08
N GLN A 459 43.06 5.20 -16.76
CA GLN A 459 43.91 4.21 -17.43
C GLN A 459 43.91 2.85 -16.75
N LEU A 460 43.59 2.79 -15.46
CA LEU A 460 43.58 1.56 -14.67
C LEU A 460 42.22 0.86 -14.69
N PHE A 461 41.14 1.63 -14.80
CA PHE A 461 39.77 1.12 -14.74
C PHE A 461 39.07 1.39 -16.07
N GLU A 462 38.78 0.32 -16.83
CA GLU A 462 38.02 0.38 -18.10
C GLU A 462 36.49 0.20 -17.89
N ASP A 463 36.08 -0.42 -16.77
CA ASP A 463 34.68 -0.72 -16.39
C ASP A 463 34.26 0.01 -15.08
N GLU A 464 32.96 0.01 -14.76
CA GLU A 464 32.34 0.64 -13.57
C GLU A 464 32.76 -0.06 -12.25
N GLU A 465 34.00 0.13 -11.79
CA GLU A 465 34.48 -0.24 -10.44
C GLU A 465 34.36 0.93 -9.45
N ASP A 466 33.18 1.55 -9.39
CA ASP A 466 32.97 2.81 -8.69
C ASP A 466 33.40 2.79 -7.22
N ASP A 467 33.18 1.67 -6.51
CA ASP A 467 33.55 1.53 -5.09
C ASP A 467 35.07 1.55 -4.89
N VAL A 468 35.83 0.80 -5.70
CA VAL A 468 37.30 0.78 -5.64
C VAL A 468 37.86 2.15 -6.00
N ILE A 469 37.32 2.78 -7.05
CA ILE A 469 37.70 4.13 -7.47
C ILE A 469 37.47 5.13 -6.34
N VAL A 470 36.33 5.08 -5.66
CA VAL A 470 36.05 5.97 -4.53
C VAL A 470 36.97 5.70 -3.35
N MET A 471 37.28 4.44 -3.02
CA MET A 471 38.25 4.11 -1.97
C MET A 471 39.62 4.72 -2.28
N LEU A 472 40.13 4.53 -3.50
CA LEU A 472 41.40 5.10 -3.92
C LEU A 472 41.37 6.63 -3.87
N ALA A 473 40.29 7.25 -4.34
CA ALA A 473 40.14 8.69 -4.34
C ALA A 473 40.04 9.27 -2.92
N LEU A 474 39.41 8.54 -1.98
CA LEU A 474 39.39 8.89 -0.56
C LEU A 474 40.79 8.87 0.05
N ILE A 475 41.55 7.80 -0.17
CA ILE A 475 42.92 7.65 0.33
C ILE A 475 43.80 8.79 -0.22
N TYR A 476 43.70 9.02 -1.53
CA TYR A 476 44.45 10.06 -2.21
C TYR A 476 44.11 11.46 -1.67
N GLU A 477 42.83 11.78 -1.54
CA GLU A 477 42.39 13.09 -1.07
C GLU A 477 42.68 13.31 0.41
N ARG A 478 42.63 12.26 1.25
CA ARG A 478 43.04 12.29 2.66
C ARG A 478 44.51 12.66 2.82
N SER A 479 45.38 12.23 1.91
CA SER A 479 46.82 12.55 1.94
C SER A 479 47.12 14.05 1.74
N LYS A 480 46.16 14.82 1.21
CA LYS A 480 46.37 16.24 0.88
C LYS A 480 46.18 17.12 2.11
N PRO A 481 47.18 17.95 2.48
CA PRO A 481 47.10 18.80 3.67
C PRO A 481 46.02 19.89 3.58
N ASN A 482 45.62 20.27 2.37
CA ASN A 482 44.63 21.32 2.10
C ASN A 482 43.29 20.74 1.59
N SER A 483 42.97 19.49 1.94
CA SER A 483 41.68 18.91 1.56
C SER A 483 40.53 19.67 2.25
N PRO A 484 39.44 20.01 1.52
CA PRO A 484 38.26 20.63 2.14
C PRO A 484 37.55 19.70 3.13
N TRP A 485 37.84 18.40 3.11
CA TRP A 485 37.22 17.39 3.99
C TRP A 485 38.14 16.93 5.13
N GLN A 486 39.19 17.69 5.45
CA GLN A 486 40.15 17.32 6.49
C GLN A 486 39.52 17.23 7.89
N SER A 487 38.46 17.99 8.20
CA SER A 487 37.72 17.85 9.47
C SER A 487 37.02 16.49 9.52
N PHE A 488 36.31 16.12 8.45
CA PHE A 488 35.63 14.84 8.31
C PHE A 488 36.61 13.67 8.43
N PHE A 489 37.72 13.68 7.67
CA PHE A 489 38.71 12.60 7.74
C PHE A 489 39.27 12.39 9.15
N ARG A 490 39.62 13.48 9.86
CA ARG A 490 40.12 13.40 11.25
C ARG A 490 39.09 12.85 12.24
N GLN A 491 37.81 13.11 12.02
CA GLN A 491 36.76 12.57 12.87
C GLN A 491 36.51 11.09 12.56
N ALA A 492 36.51 10.72 11.28
CA ALA A 492 36.23 9.36 10.86
C ALA A 492 37.37 8.38 11.25
N GLU A 493 38.61 8.84 11.31
CA GLU A 493 39.72 8.06 11.87
C GLU A 493 39.48 7.64 13.34
N LYS A 494 38.74 8.44 14.11
CA LYS A 494 38.41 8.09 15.51
C LYS A 494 37.31 7.04 15.61
N SER A 495 36.47 6.89 14.57
CA SER A 495 35.38 5.90 14.55
C SER A 495 35.80 4.54 14.00
N CYS A 496 36.91 4.46 13.26
CA CYS A 496 37.46 3.22 12.69
C CYS A 496 38.05 2.23 13.72
N THR A 497 37.74 2.34 15.01
CA THR A 497 38.32 1.46 16.06
C THR A 497 37.52 0.16 16.28
N GLY A 498 36.64 -0.21 15.35
CA GLY A 498 35.81 -1.42 15.44
C GLY A 498 36.53 -2.69 14.97
N GLN A 499 36.12 -3.86 15.49
CA GLN A 499 36.55 -5.15 14.94
C GLN A 499 35.77 -5.41 13.66
N GLU A 500 36.46 -5.48 12.53
CA GLU A 500 35.88 -5.95 11.27
C GLU A 500 35.82 -7.47 11.26
N GLU A 501 34.88 -8.03 10.51
CA GLU A 501 34.77 -9.49 10.34
C GLU A 501 36.03 -10.00 9.62
N GLU A 502 36.65 -11.06 10.17
CA GLU A 502 37.91 -11.61 9.65
C GLU A 502 37.83 -11.96 8.15
N GLU A 503 36.66 -12.43 7.70
CA GLU A 503 36.41 -12.78 6.30
C GLU A 503 36.46 -11.56 5.37
N SER A 504 35.82 -10.44 5.74
CA SER A 504 35.88 -9.19 4.95
C SER A 504 37.29 -8.60 4.89
N VAL A 505 38.06 -8.72 5.98
CA VAL A 505 39.47 -8.26 6.01
C VAL A 505 40.32 -9.10 5.06
N MET A 506 40.09 -10.41 5.00
CA MET A 506 40.81 -11.30 4.07
C MET A 506 40.49 -10.97 2.61
N GLU A 507 39.23 -10.78 2.25
CA GLU A 507 38.84 -10.39 0.89
C GLU A 507 39.47 -9.05 0.46
N LEU A 508 39.51 -8.08 1.39
CA LEU A 508 40.15 -6.79 1.14
C LEU A 508 41.67 -6.90 1.01
N GLN A 509 42.30 -7.80 1.75
CA GLN A 509 43.73 -8.09 1.67
C GLN A 509 44.09 -8.69 0.32
N ASP A 510 43.29 -9.66 -0.16
CA ASP A 510 43.47 -10.26 -1.48
C ASP A 510 43.30 -9.21 -2.60
N LEU A 511 42.33 -8.32 -2.46
CA LEU A 511 42.15 -7.17 -3.36
C LEU A 511 43.38 -6.26 -3.35
N TYR A 512 43.92 -5.96 -2.15
CA TYR A 512 45.09 -5.11 -1.98
C TYR A 512 46.33 -5.71 -2.67
N ASP A 513 46.62 -6.98 -2.39
CA ASP A 513 47.79 -7.68 -2.91
C ASP A 513 47.72 -7.89 -4.43
N SER A 514 46.51 -7.99 -4.99
CA SER A 514 46.29 -8.08 -6.43
C SER A 514 46.53 -6.75 -7.15
N LEU A 515 46.01 -5.63 -6.62
CA LEU A 515 45.95 -4.36 -7.33
C LEU A 515 47.18 -3.47 -7.08
N PHE A 516 47.51 -3.20 -5.82
CA PHE A 516 48.40 -2.09 -5.46
C PHE A 516 49.85 -2.24 -5.90
N PRO A 517 50.46 -3.44 -5.93
CA PRO A 517 51.79 -3.61 -6.50
C PRO A 517 51.87 -3.16 -7.97
N SER A 518 50.86 -3.53 -8.77
CA SER A 518 50.80 -3.17 -10.19
C SER A 518 50.54 -1.67 -10.41
N PHE A 519 49.69 -1.07 -9.58
CA PHE A 519 49.37 0.36 -9.66
C PHE A 519 50.58 1.23 -9.31
N SER A 520 51.34 0.83 -8.28
CA SER A 520 52.56 1.52 -7.85
C SER A 520 53.67 1.43 -8.89
N GLU A 521 53.77 0.31 -9.63
CA GLU A 521 54.73 0.15 -10.72
C GLU A 521 54.33 1.00 -11.95
N ALA A 522 53.05 1.02 -12.31
CA ALA A 522 52.55 1.74 -13.48
C ALA A 522 52.52 3.27 -13.28
N PHE A 523 52.14 3.73 -12.08
CA PHE A 523 51.99 5.15 -11.74
C PHE A 523 52.65 5.50 -10.40
N PRO A 524 53.98 5.41 -10.27
CA PRO A 524 54.71 5.59 -9.01
C PRO A 524 54.57 7.00 -8.41
N ASP A 525 54.34 8.02 -9.24
CA ASP A 525 54.10 9.40 -8.80
C ASP A 525 52.69 9.63 -8.25
N VAL A 526 51.80 8.65 -8.39
CA VAL A 526 50.37 8.74 -8.05
C VAL A 526 50.04 7.80 -6.89
N PHE A 527 50.44 6.53 -6.98
CA PHE A 527 50.21 5.50 -5.96
C PHE A 527 51.48 5.28 -5.13
N ASP A 528 51.77 6.22 -4.23
CA ASP A 528 52.84 6.07 -3.25
C ASP A 528 52.47 4.97 -2.22
N PRO A 529 53.25 3.89 -2.07
CA PRO A 529 52.96 2.81 -1.11
C PRO A 529 52.87 3.27 0.35
N SER A 530 53.48 4.41 0.70
CA SER A 530 53.35 5.00 2.03
C SER A 530 52.00 5.68 2.29
N VAL A 531 51.29 6.06 1.22
CA VAL A 531 49.96 6.67 1.27
C VAL A 531 48.86 5.60 1.11
N PHE A 532 49.07 4.71 0.15
CA PHE A 532 48.14 3.63 -0.19
C PHE A 532 48.54 2.33 0.49
N SER A 533 48.51 2.31 1.82
CA SER A 533 48.74 1.09 2.60
C SER A 533 47.47 0.26 2.74
N PHE A 534 47.59 -0.99 3.20
CA PHE A 534 46.44 -1.83 3.52
C PHE A 534 45.55 -1.19 4.60
N GLU A 535 46.13 -0.54 5.61
CA GLU A 535 45.37 0.19 6.64
C GLU A 535 44.62 1.39 6.05
N ALA A 536 45.16 2.03 5.01
CA ALA A 536 44.47 3.09 4.29
C ALA A 536 43.26 2.55 3.52
N LEU A 537 43.37 1.34 2.96
CA LEU A 537 42.28 0.67 2.27
C LEU A 537 41.18 0.23 3.25
N LEU A 538 41.53 -0.37 4.39
CA LEU A 538 40.58 -0.70 5.47
C LEU A 538 39.81 0.54 5.94
N TRP A 539 40.52 1.65 6.14
CA TRP A 539 39.88 2.92 6.48
C TRP A 539 38.89 3.36 5.39
N ALA A 540 39.27 3.30 4.11
CA ALA A 540 38.41 3.73 3.01
C ALA A 540 37.16 2.84 2.86
N GLU A 541 37.31 1.52 3.03
CA GLU A 541 36.18 0.57 3.09
C GLU A 541 35.23 0.95 4.24
N HIS A 542 35.77 1.23 5.42
CA HIS A 542 34.97 1.61 6.58
C HIS A 542 34.15 2.87 6.31
N ILE A 543 34.74 3.86 5.62
CA ILE A 543 34.03 5.06 5.19
C ILE A 543 32.90 4.70 4.23
N LEU A 544 33.20 3.91 3.20
CA LEU A 544 32.20 3.53 2.21
C LEU A 544 31.01 2.82 2.86
N ARG A 545 31.27 1.81 3.69
CA ARG A 545 30.24 0.99 4.35
C ARG A 545 29.33 1.79 5.28
N ASN A 546 29.85 2.81 5.95
CA ASN A 546 29.12 3.50 7.02
C ASN A 546 28.59 4.88 6.67
N HIS A 547 29.18 5.55 5.68
CA HIS A 547 28.87 6.95 5.37
C HIS A 547 28.26 7.15 3.98
N THR A 548 28.06 6.07 3.22
CA THR A 548 27.63 6.18 1.82
C THR A 548 26.13 5.96 1.64
N ILE A 549 25.61 6.61 0.61
CA ILE A 549 24.35 6.28 -0.06
C ILE A 549 24.69 5.73 -1.44
N ASP A 550 24.08 4.60 -1.83
CA ASP A 550 24.59 3.82 -2.99
C ASP A 550 24.10 4.35 -4.34
N ASN A 551 22.97 5.09 -4.37
CA ASN A 551 22.39 5.55 -5.61
C ASN A 551 21.75 6.95 -5.44
N PRO A 552 22.44 8.04 -5.83
CA PRO A 552 23.79 8.06 -6.40
C PRO A 552 24.86 7.73 -5.36
N LEU A 553 25.98 7.12 -5.77
CA LEU A 553 27.13 6.88 -4.91
C LEU A 553 27.68 8.21 -4.36
N ALA A 554 27.44 8.44 -3.07
CA ALA A 554 27.86 9.66 -2.40
C ALA A 554 28.11 9.41 -0.91
N ILE A 555 29.20 9.96 -0.40
CA ILE A 555 29.54 9.90 1.01
C ILE A 555 28.93 11.13 1.67
N VAL A 556 28.21 10.93 2.76
CA VAL A 556 27.63 11.98 3.57
C VAL A 556 28.72 12.45 4.55
N PRO A 557 29.42 13.58 4.27
CA PRO A 557 30.39 14.14 5.18
C PRO A 557 29.61 14.58 6.41
N LEU A 558 29.96 13.98 7.54
CA LEU A 558 29.20 14.23 8.75
C LEU A 558 29.31 15.66 9.24
#